data_AF-A0A392N7B4-F1
#
_entry.id   AF-A0A392N7B4-F1
#
_cell.length_a   1.000
_cell.length_b   1.000
_cell.length_c   1.000
_cell.angle_alpha   90.00
_cell.angle_beta   90.00
_cell.angle_gamma   90.00
#
_symmetry.space_group_name_H-M   'P 1'
#
loop_
_entity.id
_entity.type
_entity.pdbx_description
1 polymer ?
#
loop_
_entity_poly.entity_id
_entity_poly.type
_entity_poly.pdbx_seq_one_letter_code
_entity_poly.pdbx_strand_id
1 'polypeptide(L)'
;CIVQLRELERGVDILVATPGRLVDLLERARVSLQMIRYLALDEADRMLDMGFEPQIRKIVEQMDMPPPGMRQTLLFSATFPKEIQTVIIAGQSLTEKYPNHSQP
;
A
#
# COMPACT_ATOMS: atom_id res chain seq x y z
N CYS A 1 12.45 -16.31 -5.88
CA CYS A 1 11.46 -16.53 -4.80
C CYS A 1 11.98 -17.24 -3.53
N ILE A 2 13.16 -17.91 -3.49
CA ILE A 2 13.70 -18.46 -2.22
C ILE A 2 14.47 -17.39 -1.42
N VAL A 3 15.22 -16.52 -2.12
CA VAL A 3 16.00 -15.44 -1.48
C VAL A 3 15.10 -14.45 -0.74
N GLN A 4 13.99 -14.00 -1.35
CA GLN A 4 13.02 -13.11 -0.70
C GLN A 4 12.44 -13.68 0.61
N LEU A 5 12.15 -14.98 0.65
CA LEU A 5 11.59 -15.63 1.84
C LEU A 5 12.61 -15.73 2.98
N ARG A 6 13.87 -16.07 2.67
CA ARG A 6 14.93 -16.15 3.67
C ARG A 6 15.25 -14.80 4.29
N GLU A 7 15.22 -13.72 3.50
CA GLU A 7 15.40 -12.37 4.03
C GLU A 7 14.20 -11.91 4.87
N LEU A 8 12.97 -12.27 4.48
CA LEU A 8 11.77 -12.02 5.29
C LEU A 8 11.79 -12.76 6.64
N GLU A 9 12.30 -13.99 6.67
CA GLU A 9 12.42 -14.81 7.90
C GLU A 9 13.40 -14.21 8.91
N ARG A 10 14.35 -13.37 8.48
CA ARG A 10 15.29 -12.66 9.38
C ARG A 10 14.67 -11.43 10.05
N GLY A 11 13.44 -11.07 9.67
CA GLY A 11 12.81 -9.82 10.04
C GLY A 11 13.12 -8.71 9.03
N VAL A 12 12.12 -7.91 8.71
CA VAL A 12 12.21 -6.81 7.75
C VAL A 12 11.56 -5.59 8.37
N ASP A 13 12.34 -4.51 8.51
CA ASP A 13 11.84 -3.23 9.00
C ASP A 13 11.11 -2.43 7.91
N ILE A 14 11.54 -2.57 6.65
CA ILE A 14 10.99 -1.86 5.49
C ILE A 14 10.75 -2.85 4.36
N LEU A 15 9.48 -3.01 3.97
CA LEU A 15 9.06 -3.89 2.87
C LEU A 15 8.58 -3.05 1.67
N VAL A 16 9.20 -3.27 0.51
CA VAL A 16 8.72 -2.75 -0.77
C VAL A 16 8.24 -3.93 -1.61
N ALA A 17 6.98 -3.90 -2.04
CA ALA A 17 6.38 -4.98 -2.80
C ALA A 17 5.27 -4.49 -3.73
N THR A 18 5.07 -5.21 -4.83
CA THR A 18 3.88 -5.03 -5.67
C THR A 18 2.67 -5.74 -5.06
N PRO A 19 1.45 -5.20 -5.18
CA PRO A 19 0.27 -5.72 -4.49
C PRO A 19 0.02 -7.22 -4.72
N GLY A 20 0.11 -7.69 -5.97
CA GLY A 20 -0.13 -9.10 -6.29
C GLY A 20 0.82 -10.05 -5.55
N ARG A 21 2.13 -9.76 -5.57
CA ARG A 21 3.12 -10.61 -4.88
C ARG A 21 3.00 -10.53 -3.37
N LEU A 22 2.62 -9.36 -2.84
CA LEU A 22 2.42 -9.16 -1.42
C LEU A 22 1.22 -9.99 -0.91
N VAL A 23 0.09 -9.98 -1.62
CA VAL A 23 -1.08 -10.82 -1.27
C VAL A 23 -0.67 -12.30 -1.22
N ASP A 24 0.06 -12.80 -2.21
CA ASP A 24 0.53 -14.20 -2.22
C ASP A 24 1.38 -14.56 -0.98
N LEU A 25 2.18 -13.61 -0.48
CA LEU A 25 3.04 -13.81 0.68
C LEU A 25 2.24 -13.80 1.99
N LEU A 26 1.23 -12.93 2.07
CA LEU A 26 0.33 -12.82 3.23
C LEU A 26 -0.58 -14.05 3.34
N GLU A 27 -1.18 -14.49 2.24
CA GLU A 27 -2.07 -15.67 2.22
C GLU A 27 -1.33 -16.96 2.58
N ARG A 28 -0.04 -17.06 2.24
CA ARG A 28 0.80 -18.19 2.62
C ARG A 28 1.33 -18.08 4.06
N ALA A 29 0.83 -17.12 4.84
CA ALA A 29 1.23 -16.82 6.22
C ALA A 29 2.76 -16.64 6.40
N ARG A 30 3.45 -16.16 5.37
CA ARG A 30 4.91 -15.94 5.40
C ARG A 30 5.27 -14.57 5.98
N VAL A 31 4.32 -13.64 6.01
CA VAL A 31 4.49 -12.24 6.43
C VAL A 31 3.25 -11.79 7.20
N SER A 32 3.42 -10.97 8.23
CA SER A 32 2.34 -10.31 8.97
C SER A 32 2.50 -8.78 8.88
N LEU A 33 1.39 -8.06 8.75
CA LEU A 33 1.35 -6.60 8.67
C LEU A 33 0.91 -5.93 9.98
N GLN A 34 0.71 -6.71 11.05
CA GLN A 34 0.18 -6.26 12.34
C GLN A 34 0.97 -5.13 13.00
N MET A 35 2.25 -5.01 12.71
CA MET A 35 3.14 -4.01 13.32
C MET A 35 3.45 -2.82 12.40
N ILE A 36 2.75 -2.71 11.25
CA ILE A 36 2.98 -1.61 10.31
C ILE A 36 2.50 -0.28 10.91
N ARG A 37 3.44 0.65 11.05
CA ARG A 37 3.17 2.04 11.45
C ARG A 37 3.09 3.00 10.26
N TYR A 38 3.73 2.66 9.15
CA TYR A 38 3.81 3.51 7.96
C TYR A 38 3.43 2.71 6.72
N LEU A 39 2.46 3.21 5.96
CA LEU A 39 2.08 2.69 4.66
C LEU A 39 2.34 3.77 3.62
N ALA A 40 3.07 3.46 2.56
CA ALA A 40 3.25 4.34 1.41
C ALA A 40 2.70 3.66 0.16
N LEU A 41 1.85 4.38 -0.60
CA LEU A 41 1.34 3.96 -1.89
C LEU A 41 1.90 4.91 -2.95
N ASP A 42 2.71 4.38 -3.87
CA ASP A 42 3.31 5.13 -4.97
C ASP A 42 2.66 4.78 -6.31
N GLU A 43 2.55 5.74 -7.21
CA GLU A 43 1.79 5.64 -8.47
C GLU A 43 0.40 5.00 -8.29
N ALA A 44 -0.37 5.47 -7.29
CA ALA A 44 -1.62 4.81 -6.91
C ALA A 44 -2.67 4.81 -8.01
N ASP A 45 -2.73 5.85 -8.82
CA ASP A 45 -3.57 5.91 -10.02
C ASP A 45 -3.20 4.81 -11.02
N ARG A 46 -1.92 4.64 -11.31
CA ARG A 46 -1.45 3.57 -12.18
C ARG A 46 -1.76 2.19 -11.62
N MET A 47 -1.66 1.99 -10.31
CA MET A 47 -2.05 0.72 -9.70
C MET A 47 -3.54 0.43 -9.89
N LEU A 48 -4.41 1.45 -9.86
CA LEU A 48 -5.82 1.27 -10.17
C LEU A 48 -6.07 0.99 -11.66
N ASP A 49 -5.37 1.70 -12.56
CA ASP A 49 -5.45 1.45 -14.01
C ASP A 49 -5.03 0.02 -14.38
N MET A 50 -4.08 -0.55 -13.63
CA MET A 50 -3.66 -1.94 -13.77
C MET A 50 -4.64 -2.95 -13.14
N GLY A 51 -5.70 -2.49 -12.49
CA GLY A 51 -6.71 -3.34 -11.84
C GLY A 51 -6.25 -3.93 -10.50
N PHE A 52 -5.30 -3.30 -9.80
CA PHE A 52 -4.84 -3.77 -8.49
C PHE A 52 -5.71 -3.30 -7.32
N GLU A 53 -6.82 -2.59 -7.56
CA GLU A 53 -7.74 -2.14 -6.51
C GLU A 53 -8.15 -3.26 -5.54
N PRO A 54 -8.60 -4.45 -6.00
CA PRO A 54 -9.04 -5.50 -5.08
C PRO A 54 -7.92 -6.01 -4.18
N GLN A 55 -6.70 -6.11 -4.71
CA GLN A 55 -5.53 -6.56 -3.98
C GLN A 55 -5.11 -5.53 -2.93
N ILE A 56 -5.08 -4.23 -3.29
CA ILE A 56 -4.76 -3.15 -2.35
C ILE A 56 -5.79 -3.11 -1.23
N ARG A 57 -7.09 -3.16 -1.56
CA ARG A 57 -8.16 -3.19 -0.56
C ARG A 57 -8.00 -4.37 0.38
N LYS A 58 -7.71 -5.55 -0.15
CA LYS A 58 -7.45 -6.76 0.65
C LYS A 58 -6.28 -6.57 1.62
N ILE A 59 -5.16 -5.99 1.16
CA ILE A 59 -3.99 -5.73 2.01
C ILE A 59 -4.33 -4.73 3.14
N VAL A 60 -5.04 -3.66 2.79
CA VAL A 60 -5.30 -2.50 3.68
C VAL A 60 -6.39 -2.77 4.70
N GLU A 61 -7.40 -3.58 4.34
CA GLU A 61 -8.60 -3.84 5.14
C GLU A 61 -8.68 -5.26 5.72
N GLN A 62 -8.09 -6.27 5.06
CA GLN A 62 -8.34 -7.69 5.39
C GLN A 62 -7.11 -8.46 5.88
N MET A 63 -5.92 -7.87 5.87
CA MET A 63 -4.64 -8.55 6.16
C MET A 63 -3.98 -8.05 7.45
N ASP A 64 -4.78 -7.91 8.52
CA ASP A 64 -4.35 -7.53 9.88
C ASP A 64 -3.55 -6.23 10.00
N MET A 65 -3.56 -5.37 8.99
CA MET A 65 -2.86 -4.09 9.03
C MET A 65 -3.58 -3.14 10.00
N PRO A 66 -2.87 -2.47 10.94
CA PRO A 66 -3.47 -1.58 11.93
C PRO A 66 -4.36 -0.54 11.29
N PRO A 67 -5.57 -0.27 11.79
CA PRO A 67 -6.48 0.62 11.11
C PRO A 67 -5.86 2.01 10.94
N PRO A 68 -6.31 2.73 9.93
CA PRO A 68 -6.21 4.17 9.90
C PRO A 68 -6.22 4.92 11.23
N GLY A 69 -5.28 5.84 11.42
CA GLY A 69 -5.15 6.59 12.67
C GLY A 69 -4.28 5.89 13.72
N MET A 70 -4.10 4.57 13.63
CA MET A 70 -3.01 3.85 14.32
C MET A 70 -1.76 3.71 13.43
N ARG A 71 -1.94 3.83 12.11
CA ARG A 71 -0.86 3.91 11.10
C ARG A 71 -0.92 5.24 10.35
N GLN A 72 0.25 5.73 9.94
CA GLN A 72 0.39 6.86 9.03
C GLN A 72 0.40 6.34 7.58
N THR A 73 -0.48 6.88 6.74
CA THR A 73 -0.58 6.51 5.33
C THR A 73 -0.12 7.69 4.47
N LEU A 74 0.84 7.45 3.59
CA LEU A 74 1.31 8.37 2.56
C LEU A 74 0.85 7.88 1.19
N LEU A 75 0.40 8.83 0.36
CA LEU A 75 -0.05 8.56 -0.99
C LEU A 75 0.69 9.48 -1.95
N PHE A 76 1.26 8.87 -2.98
CA PHE A 76 1.86 9.54 -4.11
C PHE A 76 1.13 9.08 -5.38
N SER A 77 0.55 10.04 -6.11
CA SER A 77 -0.26 9.78 -7.30
C SER A 77 -0.24 11.02 -8.18
N ALA A 78 -0.17 10.84 -9.49
CA ALA A 78 -0.21 11.95 -10.44
C ALA A 78 -1.64 12.51 -10.58
N THR A 79 -2.63 11.64 -10.47
CA THR A 79 -4.06 11.97 -10.52
C THR A 79 -4.78 11.62 -9.21
N PHE A 80 -5.98 12.18 -8.98
CA PHE A 80 -6.73 11.97 -7.74
C PHE A 80 -8.21 11.60 -7.96
N PRO A 81 -8.49 10.46 -8.62
CA PRO A 81 -9.85 9.95 -8.82
C PRO A 81 -10.51 9.52 -7.48
N LYS A 82 -11.85 9.41 -7.45
CA LYS A 82 -12.63 9.16 -6.22
C LYS A 82 -12.36 7.76 -5.63
N GLU A 83 -11.94 6.85 -6.48
CA GLU A 83 -11.59 5.47 -6.18
C GLU A 83 -10.38 5.43 -5.23
N ILE A 84 -9.34 6.22 -5.51
CA ILE A 84 -8.16 6.39 -4.63
C ILE A 84 -8.57 6.99 -3.29
N GLN A 85 -9.42 8.02 -3.31
CA GLN A 85 -9.93 8.63 -2.09
C GLN A 85 -10.66 7.62 -1.21
N THR A 86 -11.43 6.71 -1.80
CA THR A 86 -12.18 5.71 -1.05
C THR A 86 -11.27 4.69 -0.38
N VAL A 87 -10.18 4.28 -1.05
CA VAL A 87 -9.17 3.36 -0.47
C VAL A 87 -8.41 4.02 0.69
N ILE A 88 -8.28 5.34 0.69
CA ILE A 88 -7.36 6.07 1.57
C ILE A 88 -8.06 6.83 2.70
N ILE A 89 -9.28 7.34 2.51
CA ILE A 89 -10.06 8.09 3.51
C ILE A 89 -10.42 7.23 4.73
N ALA A 90 -10.18 5.92 4.65
CA ALA A 90 -10.08 5.13 5.85
C ALA A 90 -9.03 5.76 6.81
N GLY A 91 -7.81 6.11 6.32
CA GLY A 91 -6.57 6.69 6.88
C GLY A 91 -6.46 8.22 6.98
N GLN A 92 -5.85 8.75 8.04
CA GLN A 92 -5.45 10.18 8.06
C GLN A 92 -4.46 10.47 6.92
N SER A 93 -4.87 11.34 5.99
CA SER A 93 -4.07 11.75 4.83
C SER A 93 -3.15 12.92 5.15
N LEU A 94 -1.85 12.79 4.84
CA LEU A 94 -1.02 13.93 4.49
C LEU A 94 -1.10 14.11 2.98
N THR A 95 -1.96 15.01 2.52
CA THR A 95 -2.13 15.30 1.10
C THR A 95 -1.05 16.29 0.67
N GLU A 96 0.08 15.81 0.17
CA GLU A 96 0.99 16.66 -0.59
C GLU A 96 0.47 16.71 -2.03
N LYS A 97 -0.41 17.68 -2.28
CA LYS A 97 -0.76 18.08 -3.65
C LYS A 97 0.55 18.51 -4.31
N TYR A 98 1.05 17.75 -5.28
CA TYR A 98 1.94 18.34 -6.27
C TYR A 98 1.14 19.50 -6.91
N PRO A 99 1.55 20.77 -6.71
CA PRO A 99 0.82 21.88 -7.27
C PRO A 99 0.96 21.77 -8.78
N ASN A 100 -0.16 21.53 -9.45
CA ASN A 100 -0.36 21.60 -10.91
C ASN A 100 0.90 21.96 -11.69
N HIS A 101 1.70 20.95 -12.07
CA HIS A 101 2.60 21.16 -13.19
C HIS A 101 1.72 21.11 -14.43
N SER A 102 1.39 22.31 -14.91
CA SER A 102 0.90 22.52 -16.26
C SER A 102 1.74 21.65 -17.21
N GLN A 103 1.09 20.68 -17.87
CA GLN A 103 1.70 19.95 -18.96
C GLN A 103 2.18 20.98 -20.01
N PRO A 104 3.41 20.87 -20.54
CA PRO A 104 3.77 21.56 -21.77
C PRO A 104 2.97 21.00 -22.97
#